data_AF-A0A2Z6REQ9-F1
#
_entry.id   AF-A0A2Z6REQ9-F1
#
_cell.length_a   1.000
_cell.length_b   1.000
_cell.length_c   1.000
_cell.angle_alpha   90.00
_cell.angle_beta   90.00
_cell.angle_gamma   90.00
#
_symmetry.space_group_name_H-M   'P 1'
#
loop_
_entity.id
_entity.type
_entity.pdbx_description
1 polymer ?
#
loop_
_entity_poly.entity_id
_entity_poly.type
_entity_poly.pdbx_seq_one_letter_code
_entity_poly.pdbx_strand_id
1 'polypeptide(L)'
;MKRCWHSDPSIRPTITEIKDTVDDWYKKRKKTDRIFTKAEGKRSGLIESKQLGPKFSKEQHPGAIYTSRSLTPLISQVSSIRSSVGYITRELDFDI
;
A
#
# COMPACT_ATOMS: atom_id res chain seq x y z
N MET A 1 -0.22 1.38 -15.05
CA MET A 1 -0.39 0.27 -14.08
C MET A 1 -0.39 -1.12 -14.71
N LYS A 2 -1.04 -1.38 -15.87
CA LYS A 2 -1.04 -2.73 -16.48
C LYS A 2 0.36 -3.35 -16.65
N ARG A 3 1.34 -2.58 -17.14
CA ARG A 3 2.75 -3.01 -17.25
C ARG A 3 3.40 -3.38 -15.91
N CYS A 4 2.98 -2.76 -14.81
CA CYS A 4 3.51 -3.05 -13.47
C CYS A 4 3.12 -4.45 -12.97
N TRP A 5 2.06 -5.04 -13.54
CA TRP A 5 1.56 -6.37 -13.17
C TRP A 5 2.00 -7.47 -14.16
N HIS A 6 2.99 -7.18 -14.99
CA HIS A 6 3.51 -8.18 -15.91
C HIS A 6 4.15 -9.35 -15.13
N SER A 7 3.82 -10.60 -15.48
CA SER A 7 4.34 -11.77 -14.76
C SER A 7 5.86 -11.81 -14.76
N ASP A 8 6.46 -11.57 -15.93
CA ASP A 8 7.90 -11.36 -16.08
C ASP A 8 8.34 -10.00 -15.48
N PRO A 9 9.20 -9.99 -14.44
CA PRO A 9 9.71 -8.76 -13.83
C PRO A 9 10.53 -7.88 -14.76
N SER A 10 11.22 -8.45 -15.76
CA SER A 10 12.09 -7.69 -16.66
C SER A 10 11.33 -6.71 -17.58
N ILE A 11 10.04 -6.99 -17.79
CA ILE A 11 9.14 -6.18 -18.63
C ILE A 11 8.44 -5.08 -17.81
N ARG A 12 8.50 -5.18 -16.47
CA ARG A 12 7.90 -4.18 -15.59
C ARG A 12 8.68 -2.86 -15.70
N PRO A 13 7.98 -1.72 -15.58
CA PRO A 13 8.65 -0.43 -15.56
C PRO A 13 9.57 -0.32 -14.36
N THR A 14 10.67 0.40 -14.54
CA THR A 14 11.57 0.73 -13.44
C THR A 14 10.89 1.68 -12.45
N ILE A 15 11.42 1.78 -11.23
CA ILE A 15 10.90 2.72 -10.24
C ILE A 15 10.96 4.18 -10.74
N THR A 16 12.02 4.52 -11.49
CA THR A 16 12.18 5.84 -12.10
C THR A 16 11.07 6.11 -13.11
N GLU A 17 10.80 5.17 -14.03
CA GLU A 17 9.70 5.30 -14.99
C GLU A 17 8.33 5.48 -14.31
N ILE A 18 8.08 4.71 -13.23
CA ILE A 18 6.83 4.82 -12.47
C ILE A 18 6.72 6.20 -11.83
N LYS A 19 7.77 6.65 -11.13
CA LYS A 19 7.82 7.95 -10.48
C LYS A 19 7.56 9.07 -11.49
N ASP A 20 8.31 9.08 -12.59
CA ASP A 20 8.20 10.12 -13.60
C ASP A 20 6.79 10.15 -14.22
N THR A 21 6.21 8.99 -14.48
CA THR A 21 4.83 8.88 -14.99
C THR A 21 3.81 9.47 -14.01
N VAL A 22 3.94 9.18 -12.72
CA VAL A 22 3.05 9.69 -11.68
C VAL A 22 3.21 11.19 -11.51
N ASP A 23 4.45 11.67 -11.45
CA ASP A 23 4.78 13.10 -11.33
C ASP A 23 4.25 13.90 -12.52
N ASP A 24 4.41 13.38 -13.75
CA ASP A 24 3.89 14.01 -14.96
C ASP A 24 2.37 14.09 -14.95
N TRP A 25 1.69 13.00 -14.57
CA TRP A 25 0.25 12.98 -14.45
C TRP A 25 -0.25 14.00 -13.41
N TYR A 26 0.42 14.05 -12.26
CA TYR A 26 0.11 14.99 -11.18
C TYR A 26 0.29 16.45 -11.62
N LYS A 27 1.41 16.76 -12.27
CA LYS A 27 1.69 18.11 -12.83
C LYS A 27 0.66 18.50 -13.90
N LYS A 28 0.33 17.60 -14.82
CA LYS A 28 -0.63 17.84 -15.93
C LYS A 28 -2.05 18.10 -15.44
N ARG A 29 -2.48 17.48 -14.34
CA ARG A 29 -3.83 17.66 -13.79
C ARG A 29 -4.06 18.99 -13.07
N LYS A 30 -3.02 19.85 -12.98
CA LYS A 30 -2.91 20.97 -12.04
C LYS A 30 -3.10 20.47 -10.59
N LYS A 31 -2.64 21.21 -9.59
CA LYS A 31 -2.83 20.89 -8.16
C LYS A 31 -4.31 21.00 -7.77
N THR A 32 -5.16 20.16 -8.35
CA THR A 32 -6.60 20.22 -8.19
C THR A 32 -6.95 19.37 -6.99
N ASP A 33 -6.66 19.93 -5.82
CA ASP A 33 -7.00 19.40 -4.48
C ASP A 33 -8.39 18.74 -4.46
N ARG A 34 -9.36 19.36 -5.15
CA ARG A 34 -10.74 18.87 -5.33
C ARG A 34 -10.86 17.44 -5.84
N ILE A 35 -9.96 16.94 -6.70
CA ILE A 35 -10.02 15.55 -7.20
C ILE A 35 -9.71 14.59 -6.06
N PHE A 36 -8.67 14.88 -5.28
CA PHE A 36 -8.27 14.08 -4.13
C PHE A 36 -9.30 14.18 -3.02
N THR A 37 -9.77 15.38 -2.67
CA THR A 37 -10.84 15.56 -1.66
C THR A 37 -12.11 14.79 -2.05
N LYS A 38 -12.51 14.82 -3.32
CA LYS A 38 -13.69 14.08 -3.79
C LYS A 38 -13.48 12.57 -3.77
N ALA A 39 -12.31 12.09 -4.17
CA ALA A 39 -11.97 10.68 -4.09
C ALA A 39 -11.95 10.19 -2.63
N GLU A 40 -11.39 11.01 -1.74
CA GLU A 40 -11.30 10.75 -0.32
C GLU A 40 -12.67 10.73 0.36
N GLY A 41 -13.54 11.69 0.05
CA GLY A 41 -14.92 11.67 0.54
C GLY A 41 -15.69 10.42 0.12
N LYS A 42 -15.47 9.92 -1.10
CA LYS A 42 -16.04 8.63 -1.54
C LYS A 42 -15.45 7.46 -0.76
N ARG A 43 -14.14 7.43 -0.56
CA ARG A 43 -13.45 6.38 0.22
C ARG A 43 -14.01 6.32 1.64
N SER A 44 -14.11 7.46 2.33
CA SER A 44 -14.66 7.57 3.68
C SER A 44 -16.12 7.11 3.74
N GLY A 45 -16.97 7.56 2.80
CA GLY A 45 -18.37 7.10 2.74
C GLY A 45 -18.52 5.59 2.51
N LEU A 46 -17.62 4.97 1.73
CA LEU A 46 -17.62 3.51 1.53
C LEU A 46 -17.17 2.74 2.78
N ILE A 47 -16.29 3.32 3.60
CA ILE A 47 -15.86 2.75 4.87
C ILE A 47 -16.98 2.87 5.90
N GLU A 48 -17.61 4.05 6.02
CA GLU A 48 -18.75 4.26 6.92
C GLU A 48 -19.93 3.35 6.60
N SER A 49 -20.22 3.16 5.31
CA SER A 49 -21.24 2.22 4.83
C SER A 49 -20.81 0.75 4.88
N LYS A 50 -19.62 0.45 5.42
CA LYS A 50 -19.09 -0.92 5.58
C LYS A 50 -19.02 -1.69 4.25
N GLN A 51 -18.83 -1.00 3.13
CA GLN A 51 -18.61 -1.63 1.82
C GLN A 51 -17.12 -1.82 1.52
N LEU A 52 -16.26 -1.05 2.20
CA LEU A 52 -14.81 -1.19 2.19
C LEU A 52 -14.28 -1.54 3.58
N GLY A 53 -13.22 -2.36 3.61
CA GLY A 53 -12.46 -2.69 4.82
C GLY A 53 -12.37 -4.20 5.08
N PRO A 54 -11.31 -4.66 5.76
CA PRO A 54 -11.01 -6.09 5.95
C PRO A 54 -12.09 -6.83 6.74
N LYS A 55 -12.90 -6.13 7.54
CA LYS A 55 -14.03 -6.70 8.28
C LYS A 55 -15.30 -6.89 7.44
N PHE A 56 -15.35 -6.28 6.24
CA PHE A 56 -16.58 -6.17 5.46
C PHE A 56 -16.41 -6.54 3.98
N SER A 57 -15.17 -6.70 3.49
CA SER A 57 -14.93 -7.45 2.28
C SER A 57 -15.47 -8.87 2.48
N LYS A 58 -16.36 -9.32 1.58
CA LYS A 58 -16.84 -10.71 1.53
C LYS A 58 -15.67 -11.70 1.61
N GLU A 59 -16.01 -12.95 1.91
CA GLU A 59 -15.11 -14.11 1.87
C GLU A 59 -14.01 -13.92 0.81
N GLN A 60 -12.76 -14.04 1.27
CA GLN A 60 -11.61 -13.90 0.39
C GLN A 60 -11.79 -14.82 -0.81
N HIS A 61 -11.40 -14.33 -2.00
CA HIS A 61 -11.44 -15.15 -3.20
C HIS A 61 -10.74 -16.50 -2.90
N PRO A 62 -11.33 -17.66 -3.23
CA PRO A 62 -10.80 -18.96 -2.81
C PRO A 62 -9.38 -19.25 -3.33
N GLY A 63 -8.96 -18.58 -4.41
CA GLY A 63 -7.58 -18.59 -4.91
C GLY A 63 -6.62 -17.57 -4.27
N ALA A 64 -7.04 -16.86 -3.21
CA ALA A 64 -6.20 -15.89 -2.52
C ALA A 64 -5.18 -16.60 -1.61
N ILE A 65 -3.96 -16.72 -2.11
CA ILE A 65 -2.81 -17.28 -1.38
C ILE A 65 -2.18 -16.30 -0.37
N TYR A 66 -2.49 -15.01 -0.48
CA TYR A 66 -2.05 -13.97 0.44
C TYR A 66 -3.18 -13.63 1.42
N THR A 67 -3.35 -14.49 2.41
CA THR A 67 -4.12 -14.13 3.61
C THR A 67 -3.28 -13.18 4.46
N SER A 68 -3.95 -12.32 5.24
CA SER A 68 -3.26 -11.50 6.22
C SER A 68 -2.50 -12.41 7.19
N ARG A 69 -1.17 -12.29 7.21
CA ARG A 69 -0.32 -12.99 8.18
C ARG A 69 -0.15 -12.10 9.39
N SER A 70 -0.21 -12.68 10.58
CA SER A 70 0.10 -11.94 11.81
C SER A 70 1.51 -11.36 11.71
N LEU A 71 1.65 -10.07 11.98
CA LEU A 71 2.95 -9.39 12.04
C LEU A 71 3.65 -9.61 13.38
N THR A 72 2.94 -10.09 14.41
CA THR A 72 3.49 -10.32 15.75
C THR A 72 4.75 -11.22 15.74
N PRO A 73 4.80 -12.33 14.97
CA PRO A 73 6.02 -13.15 14.88
C PRO A 73 7.20 -12.40 14.24
N LEU A 74 6.96 -11.61 13.19
CA LEU A 74 7.98 -10.77 12.55
C LEU A 74 8.49 -9.69 13.50
N ILE A 75 7.57 -9.01 14.19
CA ILE A 75 7.91 -7.99 15.19
C ILE A 75 8.73 -8.60 16.33
N SER A 76 8.37 -9.80 16.80
CA SER A 76 9.11 -10.53 17.84
C SER A 76 10.52 -10.90 17.37
N GLN A 77 10.68 -11.40 16.15
CA GLN A 77 11.99 -11.69 15.56
C GLN A 77 12.86 -10.43 15.44
N VAL A 78 12.32 -9.34 14.90
CA VAL A 78 13.05 -8.07 14.77
C VAL A 78 13.42 -7.50 16.14
N SER A 79 12.55 -7.62 17.14
CA SER A 79 12.84 -7.20 18.52
C SER A 79 13.96 -8.02 19.15
N SER A 80 13.96 -9.34 18.94
CA SER A 80 15.04 -10.23 19.37
C SER A 80 16.38 -9.87 18.71
N ILE A 81 16.37 -9.54 17.41
CA ILE A 81 17.55 -9.09 16.67
C ILE A 81 18.06 -7.74 17.19
N ARG A 82 17.16 -6.79 17.48
CA ARG A 82 17.52 -5.49 18.09
C ARG A 82 18.15 -5.63 19.47
N SER A 83 17.72 -6.59 20.28
CA SER A 83 18.38 -6.90 21.56
C SER A 83 19.81 -7.41 21.38
N SER A 84 20.15 -7.94 20.19
CA SER A 84 21.49 -8.45 19.86
C SER A 84 22.39 -7.47 19.10
N VAL A 85 21.82 -6.46 18.43
CA VAL A 85 22.58 -5.49 17.63
C VAL A 85 22.01 -4.08 17.83
N GLY A 86 22.81 -3.17 18.38
CA GLY A 86 22.41 -1.82 18.79
C GLY A 86 22.10 -0.81 17.67
N TYR A 87 21.45 -1.22 16.57
CA TYR A 87 21.03 -0.30 15.51
C TYR A 87 19.53 0.01 15.59
N ILE A 88 19.22 1.29 15.80
CA ILE A 88 17.88 1.86 15.87
C ILE A 88 17.43 2.20 14.45
N THR A 89 16.51 1.43 13.88
CA THR A 89 15.77 1.85 12.66
C THR A 89 14.57 2.70 13.05
N ARG A 90 14.54 3.98 12.62
CA ARG A 90 13.45 4.94 12.85
C ARG A 90 12.25 4.74 11.90
N GLU A 91 12.04 3.55 11.36
CA GLU A 91 11.09 3.33 10.25
C GLU A 91 9.71 2.82 10.68
N LEU A 92 9.41 2.78 11.98
CA LEU A 92 8.12 2.29 12.49
C LEU A 92 7.03 3.38 12.61
N ASP A 93 7.35 4.64 12.29
CA ASP A 93 6.39 5.77 12.39
C ASP A 93 5.62 6.05 11.09
N PHE A 94 5.82 5.27 10.03
CA PHE A 94 5.01 5.41 8.81
C PHE A 94 3.78 4.48 8.86
N ASP A 95 2.67 5.07 9.27
CA ASP A 95 1.25 4.74 9.03
C ASP A 95 0.79 3.30 9.31
N ILE A 96 0.44 3.04 10.58
CA ILE A 96 -0.67 2.16 10.98
C ILE A 96 -1.90 3.03 11.25
#